data_AF-A0A4P9WVD9-F1
#
_entry.id   AF-A0A4P9WVD9-F1
#
_cell.length_a   1.000
_cell.length_b   1.000
_cell.length_c   1.000
_cell.angle_alpha   90.00
_cell.angle_beta   90.00
_cell.angle_gamma   90.00
#
_symmetry.space_group_name_H-M   'P 1'
#
loop_
_entity.id
_entity.type
_entity.pdbx_description
1 polymer ?
#
loop_
_entity_poly.entity_id
_entity_poly.type
_entity_poly.pdbx_seq_one_letter_code
_entity_poly.pdbx_strand_id
1 'polypeptide(L)'
;RYCRKCDRPKPDRGHHCSVCRRCVLKMDHHCPWISNCVGHANHRYFYLFLVYMAAGAAYFVVSSLPIALHILEWRGSSSPRLPPPGSPERGVFVLAWMLALFIGAAVAGMAVFHTWLIARGMTTIEY
;
A
#
# COMPACT_ATOMS: atom_id res chain seq x y z
N ARG A 1 1.94 25.81 19.56
CA ARG A 1 1.46 26.31 18.24
C ARG A 1 -0.08 26.34 18.26
N TYR A 2 -0.77 27.28 17.58
CA TYR A 2 -2.24 27.39 17.61
C TYR A 2 -2.89 27.05 16.26
N CYS A 3 -4.10 26.48 16.24
CA CYS A 3 -4.87 26.23 15.02
C CYS A 3 -6.05 27.21 14.91
N ARG A 4 -5.95 28.19 14.01
CA ARG A 4 -7.05 29.16 13.77
C ARG A 4 -8.34 28.50 13.26
N LYS A 5 -8.23 27.47 12.41
CA LYS A 5 -9.39 26.78 11.81
C LYS A 5 -10.19 25.94 12.82
N CYS A 6 -9.56 25.47 13.89
CA CYS A 6 -10.22 24.69 14.94
C CYS A 6 -10.36 25.45 16.26
N ASP A 7 -9.92 26.71 16.29
CA ASP A 7 -9.88 27.58 17.48
C ASP A 7 -9.37 26.89 18.74
N ARG A 8 -8.23 26.19 18.62
CA ARG A 8 -7.61 25.49 19.74
C ARG A 8 -6.10 25.39 19.63
N PRO A 9 -5.37 25.27 20.76
CA PRO A 9 -3.96 24.91 20.75
C PRO A 9 -3.74 23.60 19.99
N LYS A 10 -2.70 23.55 19.14
CA LYS A 10 -2.27 22.30 18.54
C LYS A 10 -1.43 21.54 19.57
N PRO A 11 -1.73 20.27 19.85
CA PRO A 11 -0.83 19.44 20.64
C PRO A 11 0.50 19.28 19.89
N ASP A 12 1.54 18.86 20.60
CA ASP A 12 2.84 18.59 19.98
C ASP A 12 2.71 17.55 18.87
N ARG A 13 3.42 17.80 17.76
CA ARG A 13 3.35 17.01 16.52
C ARG A 13 1.94 16.94 15.90
N GLY A 14 1.03 17.80 16.34
CA GLY A 14 -0.35 17.89 15.84
C GLY A 14 -0.47 18.84 14.64
N HIS A 15 -1.12 18.39 13.57
CA HIS A 15 -1.34 19.19 12.36
C HIS A 15 -2.82 19.22 11.97
N HIS A 16 -3.26 20.32 11.35
CA HIS A 16 -4.63 20.45 10.86
C HIS A 16 -4.71 19.91 9.43
N CYS A 17 -5.54 18.89 9.21
CA CYS A 17 -5.85 18.41 7.88
C CYS A 17 -7.06 19.20 7.33
N SER A 18 -6.88 19.86 6.19
CA SER A 18 -7.96 20.58 5.50
C SER A 18 -9.05 19.64 4.97
N VAL A 19 -8.67 18.44 4.51
CA VAL A 19 -9.60 17.43 3.97
C VAL A 19 -10.49 16.88 5.09
N CYS A 20 -9.89 16.43 6.20
CA CYS A 20 -10.64 15.94 7.36
C CYS A 20 -11.24 17.05 8.24
N ARG A 21 -10.91 18.33 7.96
CA ARG A 21 -11.35 19.53 8.71
C ARG A 21 -11.13 19.43 10.23
N ARG A 22 -10.03 18.78 10.66
CA ARG A 22 -9.69 18.62 12.08
C ARG A 22 -8.18 18.58 12.31
N CYS A 23 -7.77 18.90 13.53
CA CYS A 23 -6.42 18.63 13.99
C CYS A 23 -6.26 17.13 14.26
N VAL A 24 -5.18 16.56 13.77
CA VAL A 24 -4.79 15.16 13.95
C VAL A 24 -3.53 15.11 14.78
N LEU A 25 -3.55 14.35 15.88
CA LEU A 25 -2.42 14.16 16.78
C LEU A 25 -1.35 13.29 16.10
N LYS A 26 -0.07 13.66 16.24
CA LYS A 26 1.07 13.01 15.56
C LYS A 26 0.72 12.73 14.10
N MET A 27 0.25 13.77 13.40
CA MET A 27 -0.22 13.62 12.03
C MET A 27 0.95 13.19 11.16
N ASP A 28 0.72 12.12 10.39
CA ASP A 28 1.63 11.69 9.35
C ASP A 28 1.15 12.32 8.03
N HIS A 29 0.13 11.77 7.39
CA HIS A 29 -0.45 12.33 6.17
C HIS A 29 -1.95 12.10 6.09
N HIS A 30 -2.61 12.78 5.15
CA HIS A 30 -3.93 12.38 4.70
C HIS A 30 -3.76 11.37 3.58
N CYS A 31 -4.31 10.16 3.76
CA CYS A 31 -4.17 9.08 2.79
C CYS A 31 -5.50 8.92 2.04
N PRO A 32 -5.56 9.24 0.74
CA PRO A 32 -6.78 9.08 -0.06
C PRO A 32 -7.22 7.61 -0.14
N TRP A 33 -6.27 6.68 -0.12
CA TRP A 33 -6.52 5.23 -0.28
C TRP A 33 -7.34 4.62 0.86
N ILE A 34 -7.25 5.18 2.07
CA ILE A 34 -8.08 4.80 3.21
C ILE A 34 -9.11 5.87 3.56
N SER A 35 -9.24 6.90 2.70
CA SER A 35 -10.12 8.06 2.90
C SER A 35 -10.02 8.68 4.31
N ASN A 36 -8.82 8.69 4.89
CA ASN A 36 -8.62 9.11 6.27
C ASN A 36 -7.19 9.61 6.51
N CYS A 37 -7.02 10.39 7.58
CA CYS A 37 -5.68 10.72 8.07
C CYS A 37 -5.03 9.53 8.76
N VAL A 38 -3.74 9.38 8.50
CA VAL A 38 -2.82 8.55 9.29
C VAL A 38 -2.22 9.45 10.36
N GLY A 39 -2.34 9.03 11.62
CA GLY A 39 -1.78 9.75 12.77
C GLY A 39 -1.73 8.85 13.99
N HIS A 40 -1.62 9.44 15.19
CA HIS A 40 -1.33 8.69 16.42
C HIS A 40 -2.22 7.46 16.64
N ALA A 41 -3.54 7.60 16.45
CA ALA A 41 -4.51 6.55 16.77
C ALA A 41 -4.51 5.37 15.79
N ASN A 42 -3.98 5.54 14.57
CA ASN A 42 -4.06 4.52 13.51
C ASN A 42 -2.77 4.26 12.74
N HIS A 43 -1.67 4.94 13.07
CA HIS A 43 -0.38 4.75 12.39
C HIS A 43 0.08 3.29 12.43
N ARG A 44 -0.12 2.58 13.57
CA ARG A 44 0.19 1.15 13.68
C ARG A 44 -0.58 0.29 12.68
N TYR A 45 -1.86 0.60 12.46
CA TYR A 45 -2.73 -0.17 11.57
C TYR A 45 -2.41 0.11 10.12
N PHE A 46 -2.11 1.36 9.79
CA PHE A 46 -1.62 1.74 8.47
C PHE A 46 -0.30 1.02 8.13
N TYR A 47 0.66 1.00 9.07
CA TYR A 47 1.91 0.28 8.86
C TYR A 47 1.71 -1.23 8.67
N LEU A 48 0.89 -1.87 9.50
CA LEU A 48 0.54 -3.29 9.34
C LEU A 48 -0.16 -3.55 7.99
N PHE A 49 -1.05 -2.66 7.56
CA PHE A 49 -1.67 -2.72 6.23
C PHE A 49 -0.61 -2.75 5.12
N LEU A 50 0.40 -1.87 5.15
CA LEU A 50 1.48 -1.87 4.16
C LEU A 50 2.25 -3.20 4.17
N VAL A 51 2.62 -3.69 5.36
CA VAL A 51 3.40 -4.94 5.51
C VAL A 51 2.61 -6.15 5.00
N TYR A 52 1.35 -6.30 5.40
CA TYR A 52 0.53 -7.44 4.98
C TYR A 52 0.16 -7.39 3.50
N MET A 53 -0.09 -6.19 2.94
CA MET A 53 -0.32 -6.04 1.51
C MET A 53 0.92 -6.40 0.69
N ALA A 54 2.11 -5.94 1.10
CA ALA A 54 3.36 -6.29 0.45
C ALA A 54 3.65 -7.80 0.53
N ALA A 55 3.46 -8.41 1.71
CA ALA A 55 3.64 -9.84 1.91
C ALA A 55 2.66 -10.68 1.10
N GLY A 56 1.38 -10.31 1.07
CA GLY A 56 0.36 -10.98 0.27
C GLY A 56 0.62 -10.89 -1.23
N ALA A 57 1.02 -9.71 -1.72
CA ALA A 57 1.40 -9.51 -3.12
C ALA A 57 2.63 -10.35 -3.49
N ALA A 58 3.67 -10.36 -2.65
CA ALA A 58 4.85 -11.18 -2.85
C ALA A 58 4.52 -12.68 -2.85
N TYR A 59 3.69 -13.13 -1.91
CA TYR A 59 3.23 -14.52 -1.86
C TYR A 59 2.51 -14.93 -3.14
N PHE A 60 1.57 -14.10 -3.61
CA PHE A 60 0.84 -14.38 -4.86
C PHE A 60 1.78 -14.44 -6.06
N VAL A 61 2.68 -13.46 -6.21
CA VAL A 61 3.65 -13.41 -7.34
C VAL A 61 4.58 -14.62 -7.33
N VAL A 62 5.15 -14.97 -6.17
CA VAL A 62 6.12 -16.08 -6.04
C VAL A 62 5.44 -17.43 -6.24
N SER A 63 4.31 -17.67 -5.57
CA SER A 63 3.61 -18.96 -5.65
C SER A 63 3.05 -19.25 -7.05
N SER A 64 2.69 -18.21 -7.81
CA SER A 64 2.16 -18.33 -9.17
C SER A 64 3.20 -18.09 -10.28
N LEU A 65 4.46 -17.85 -9.94
CA LEU A 65 5.54 -17.59 -10.92
C LEU A 65 5.67 -18.68 -12.00
N PRO A 66 5.60 -20.00 -11.68
CA PRO A 66 5.67 -21.03 -12.73
C PRO A 66 4.52 -20.93 -13.74
N ILE A 67 3.32 -20.61 -13.27
CA ILE A 67 2.13 -20.41 -14.11
C ILE A 67 2.33 -19.18 -14.99
N ALA A 68 2.81 -18.07 -14.41
CA ALA A 68 3.08 -16.84 -15.16
C ALA A 68 4.13 -17.06 -16.26
N LEU A 69 5.25 -17.73 -15.96
CA LEU A 69 6.28 -18.06 -16.95
C LEU A 69 5.75 -18.96 -18.06
N HIS A 70 4.94 -19.97 -17.74
CA HIS A 70 4.29 -20.81 -18.75
C HIS A 70 3.32 -20.05 -19.66
N ILE A 71 2.65 -19.02 -19.16
CA ILE A 71 1.74 -18.19 -19.96
C ILE A 71 2.53 -17.22 -20.85
N LEU A 72 3.67 -16.70 -20.36
CA LEU A 72 4.54 -15.75 -21.07
C LEU A 72 5.42 -16.42 -22.12
N GLU A 73 5.95 -17.61 -21.82
CA GLU A 73 6.58 -18.46 -22.80
C GLU A 73 5.49 -18.96 -23.74
N TRP A 74 5.34 -18.29 -24.89
CA TRP A 74 4.44 -18.65 -25.99
C TRP A 74 4.84 -19.98 -26.66
N ARG A 75 5.33 -20.96 -25.89
CA ARG A 75 5.36 -22.35 -26.28
C ARG A 75 3.90 -22.76 -26.37
N GLY A 76 3.37 -22.90 -27.58
CA GLY A 76 1.98 -23.27 -27.90
C GLY A 76 1.54 -24.65 -27.39
N SER A 77 1.97 -25.05 -26.19
CA SER A 77 1.57 -26.25 -25.50
C SER A 77 0.30 -25.96 -24.70
N SER A 78 -0.82 -26.47 -25.20
CA SER A 78 -2.09 -26.52 -24.49
C SER A 78 -1.95 -27.43 -23.27
N SER A 79 -1.66 -26.87 -22.10
CA SER A 79 -1.76 -27.62 -20.84
C SER A 79 -3.23 -27.68 -20.41
N PRO A 80 -3.83 -28.87 -20.22
CA PRO A 80 -5.21 -28.98 -19.75
C PRO A 80 -5.43 -28.43 -18.34
N ARG A 81 -4.36 -28.09 -17.61
CA ARG A 81 -4.42 -27.50 -16.26
C ARG A 81 -4.39 -25.98 -16.26
N LEU A 82 -4.17 -25.34 -17.42
CA LEU A 82 -4.05 -23.89 -17.53
C LEU A 82 -5.23 -23.30 -18.29
N PRO A 83 -5.63 -22.05 -17.98
CA PRO A 83 -6.60 -21.32 -18.78
C PRO A 83 -6.18 -21.26 -20.25
N PRO A 84 -7.07 -21.57 -21.20
CA PRO A 84 -6.73 -21.58 -22.61
C PRO A 84 -6.33 -20.19 -23.12
N PRO A 85 -5.49 -20.10 -24.18
CA PRO A 85 -5.18 -18.82 -24.80
C PRO A 85 -6.45 -18.05 -25.20
N GLY A 86 -6.52 -16.76 -24.90
CA GLY A 86 -7.69 -15.91 -25.21
C GLY A 86 -8.87 -16.03 -24.23
N SER A 87 -8.80 -16.93 -23.25
CA SER A 87 -9.83 -17.05 -22.22
C SER A 87 -9.82 -15.87 -21.24
N PRO A 88 -11.00 -15.45 -20.72
CA PRO A 88 -11.07 -14.35 -19.76
C PRO A 88 -10.31 -14.65 -18.46
N GLU A 89 -10.26 -15.91 -18.03
CA GLU A 89 -9.55 -16.34 -16.83
C GLU A 89 -8.03 -16.13 -16.98
N ARG A 90 -7.47 -16.40 -18.17
CA ARG A 90 -6.07 -16.10 -18.47
C ARG A 90 -5.81 -14.59 -18.39
N GLY A 91 -6.71 -13.78 -18.95
CA GLY A 91 -6.62 -12.32 -18.91
C GLY A 91 -6.65 -11.76 -17.48
N VAL A 92 -7.59 -12.24 -16.66
CA VAL A 92 -7.72 -11.86 -15.25
C VAL A 92 -6.48 -12.25 -14.47
N PHE A 93 -5.95 -13.46 -14.67
CA PHE A 93 -4.73 -13.90 -14.01
C PHE A 93 -3.54 -13.00 -14.35
N VAL A 94 -3.31 -12.71 -15.64
CA VAL A 94 -2.21 -11.85 -16.10
C VAL A 94 -2.35 -10.44 -15.53
N LEU A 95 -3.55 -9.87 -15.55
CA LEU A 95 -3.83 -8.56 -14.96
C LEU A 95 -3.56 -8.56 -13.45
N ALA A 96 -4.07 -9.54 -12.72
CA ALA A 96 -3.86 -9.67 -11.28
C ALA A 96 -2.38 -9.82 -10.93
N TRP A 97 -1.63 -10.60 -11.71
CA TRP A 97 -0.20 -10.82 -11.52
C TRP A 97 0.60 -9.53 -11.75
N MET A 98 0.30 -8.79 -12.83
CA MET A 98 0.92 -7.49 -13.08
C MET A 98 0.58 -6.47 -11.98
N LEU A 99 -0.69 -6.36 -11.57
CA LEU A 99 -1.10 -5.45 -10.50
C LEU A 99 -0.41 -5.81 -9.18
N ALA A 100 -0.35 -7.09 -8.82
CA ALA A 100 0.35 -7.55 -7.63
C ALA A 100 1.85 -7.24 -7.68
N LEU A 101 2.49 -7.39 -8.84
CA LEU A 101 3.90 -7.05 -9.00
C LEU A 101 4.15 -5.55 -8.80
N PHE A 102 3.44 -4.69 -9.55
CA PHE A 102 3.70 -3.25 -9.54
C PHE A 102 3.18 -2.56 -8.27
N ILE A 103 1.93 -2.82 -7.87
CA ILE A 103 1.36 -2.24 -6.65
C ILE A 103 2.06 -2.84 -5.42
N GLY A 104 2.35 -4.14 -5.43
CA GLY A 104 3.08 -4.79 -4.35
C GLY A 104 4.48 -4.19 -4.14
N ALA A 105 5.23 -3.95 -5.23
CA ALA A 105 6.53 -3.28 -5.15
C ALA A 105 6.43 -1.85 -4.62
N ALA A 106 5.45 -1.06 -5.10
CA ALA A 106 5.22 0.30 -4.60
C ALA A 106 4.86 0.32 -3.11
N VAL A 107 3.96 -0.56 -2.68
CA VAL A 107 3.56 -0.71 -1.27
C VAL A 107 4.73 -1.20 -0.40
N ALA A 108 5.55 -2.12 -0.91
CA ALA A 108 6.77 -2.56 -0.22
C ALA A 108 7.77 -1.40 -0.04
N GLY A 109 7.98 -0.57 -1.07
CA GLY A 109 8.79 0.63 -0.98
C GLY A 109 8.26 1.62 0.08
N MET A 110 6.95 1.83 0.11
CA MET A 110 6.31 2.64 1.17
C MET A 110 6.50 2.02 2.55
N ALA A 111 6.39 0.69 2.70
CA ALA A 111 6.65 0.01 3.97
C ALA A 111 8.10 0.25 4.44
N VAL A 112 9.09 0.11 3.55
CA VAL A 112 10.51 0.38 3.86
C VAL A 112 10.72 1.83 4.30
N PHE A 113 10.14 2.79 3.57
CA PHE A 113 10.21 4.21 3.94
C PHE A 113 9.59 4.48 5.31
N HIS A 114 8.41 3.94 5.60
CA HIS A 114 7.77 4.10 6.90
C HIS A 114 8.53 3.37 8.03
N THR A 115 9.17 2.24 7.77
CA THR A 115 10.08 1.58 8.72
C THR A 115 11.22 2.51 9.11
N TRP A 116 11.82 3.19 8.13
CA TRP A 116 12.89 4.16 8.37
C TRP A 116 12.41 5.36 9.20
N LEU A 117 11.23 5.90 8.92
CA LEU A 117 10.62 6.98 9.72
C LEU A 117 10.36 6.54 11.16
N ILE A 118 9.77 5.35 11.34
CA ILE A 118 9.48 4.77 12.66
C ILE A 118 10.77 4.57 13.45
N ALA A 119 11.82 4.03 12.83
CA ALA A 119 13.12 3.81 13.46
C ALA A 119 13.78 5.12 13.93
N ARG A 120 13.50 6.24 13.25
CA ARG A 120 13.97 7.58 13.63
C ARG A 120 12.98 8.36 14.51
N GLY A 121 11.82 7.80 14.82
CA GLY A 121 10.78 8.46 15.62
C GLY A 121 10.11 9.65 14.94
N MET A 122 10.21 9.78 13.61
CA MET A 122 9.68 10.90 12.80
C MET A 122 8.33 10.54 12.13
N THR A 123 7.53 11.55 11.79
CA THR A 123 6.41 11.41 10.82
C THR A 123 6.84 11.89 9.43
N THR A 124 6.03 11.64 8.41
CA THR A 124 6.27 12.16 7.04
C THR A 124 6.28 13.69 6.93
N ILE A 125 5.72 14.41 7.91
CA ILE A 125 5.78 15.88 7.99
C ILE A 125 7.09 16.36 8.62
N GLU A 126 7.73 15.52 9.42
CA GLU A 126 8.94 15.87 10.18
C GLU A 126 10.24 15.42 9.51
N TYR A 127 10.14 14.52 8.52
CA TYR A 127 11.22 14.17 7.59
C TYR A 127 11.61 15.38 6.72
#